data_AF-A0A1H9WKL0-F1
#
_entry.id   AF-A0A1H9WKL0-F1
#
_cell.length_a   1.000
_cell.length_b   1.000
_cell.length_c   1.000
_cell.angle_alpha   90.00
_cell.angle_beta   90.00
_cell.angle_gamma   90.00
#
_symmetry.space_group_name_H-M   'P 1'
#
loop_
_entity.id
_entity.type
_entity.pdbx_description
1 polymer ?
#
loop_
_entity_poly.entity_id
_entity_poly.type
_entity_poly.pdbx_seq_one_letter_code
_entity_poly.pdbx_strand_id
1 'polypeptide(L)'
;MSDYESFHTELSRRMGLPIPFPTRWETCSDEDLDAYIKGVDTAIEDPSITDFEVAGLLRGIWEHVSTKQKKYFDVFVDYYYRITEKQGRQTVYNILTKIGGSSKATMDKFLEIYRTDPTHVDDELVNLLAKKGGQEQWDAIAQAASTPNSIKRLKSFSTKMASSLERRGVNPWIPTLEKTTDDTTDTD
;
A
#
# COMPACT_ATOMS: atom_id res chain seq x y z
N MET A 1 -29.98 9.28 -8.89
CA MET A 1 -28.54 9.11 -9.13
C MET A 1 -27.83 10.10 -8.25
N SER A 2 -26.97 9.63 -7.35
CA SER A 2 -26.12 10.55 -6.59
C SER A 2 -25.12 11.23 -7.53
N ASP A 3 -24.61 12.41 -7.18
CA ASP A 3 -23.59 13.13 -7.98
C ASP A 3 -22.35 12.25 -8.26
N TYR A 4 -22.04 11.35 -7.32
CA TYR A 4 -20.98 10.36 -7.42
C TYR A 4 -21.24 9.31 -8.53
N GLU A 5 -22.44 8.74 -8.60
CA GLU A 5 -22.82 7.78 -9.65
C GLU A 5 -22.83 8.42 -11.04
N SER A 6 -23.23 9.70 -11.12
CA SER A 6 -23.23 10.48 -12.35
C SER A 6 -21.83 10.72 -12.89
N PHE A 7 -20.91 11.08 -12.00
CA PHE A 7 -19.50 11.29 -12.33
C PHE A 7 -18.83 10.03 -12.88
N HIS A 8 -18.95 8.89 -12.19
CA HIS A 8 -18.33 7.63 -12.63
C HIS A 8 -18.94 7.10 -13.93
N THR A 9 -20.24 7.29 -14.13
CA THR A 9 -20.93 6.90 -15.36
C THR A 9 -20.43 7.70 -16.56
N GLU A 10 -20.26 9.02 -16.41
CA GLU A 10 -19.79 9.88 -17.50
C GLU A 10 -18.32 9.60 -17.85
N LEU A 11 -17.46 9.44 -16.83
CA LEU A 11 -16.06 9.06 -17.05
C LEU A 11 -15.94 7.70 -17.73
N SER A 12 -16.71 6.70 -17.26
CA SER A 12 -16.73 5.36 -17.88
C SER A 12 -17.17 5.43 -19.34
N ARG A 13 -18.19 6.26 -19.65
CA ARG A 13 -18.64 6.49 -21.03
C ARG A 13 -17.58 7.13 -21.91
N ARG A 14 -16.93 8.20 -21.44
CA ARG A 14 -15.85 8.88 -22.18
C ARG A 14 -14.72 7.93 -22.53
N MET A 15 -14.43 6.98 -21.64
CA MET A 15 -13.34 6.02 -21.79
C MET A 15 -13.73 4.70 -22.46
N GLY A 16 -15.01 4.52 -22.85
CA GLY A 16 -15.50 3.27 -23.42
C GLY A 16 -15.44 2.08 -22.45
N LEU A 17 -15.53 2.34 -21.15
CA LEU A 17 -15.55 1.32 -20.09
C LEU A 17 -16.96 0.78 -19.87
N PRO A 18 -17.11 -0.39 -19.22
CA PRO A 18 -18.42 -0.93 -18.86
C PRO A 18 -19.27 0.10 -18.08
N ILE A 19 -20.58 0.09 -18.32
CA ILE A 19 -21.55 0.99 -17.67
C ILE A 19 -22.77 0.17 -17.23
N PRO A 20 -23.32 0.43 -16.02
CA PRO A 20 -22.82 1.36 -15.01
C PRO A 20 -21.55 0.85 -14.33
N PHE A 21 -20.75 1.76 -13.76
CA PHE A 21 -19.65 1.36 -12.88
C PHE A 21 -20.23 0.58 -11.69
N PRO A 22 -19.83 -0.68 -11.44
CA PRO A 22 -20.40 -1.48 -10.36
C PRO A 22 -20.17 -0.81 -9.00
N THR A 23 -21.24 -0.57 -8.26
CA THR A 23 -21.15 -0.06 -6.88
C THR A 23 -20.52 -1.11 -5.97
N ARG A 24 -20.00 -0.70 -4.80
CA ARG A 24 -19.49 -1.63 -3.76
C ARG A 24 -20.45 -2.72 -3.30
N TRP A 25 -21.74 -2.63 -3.61
CA TRP A 25 -22.75 -3.61 -3.22
C TRP A 25 -23.07 -4.62 -4.33
N GLU A 26 -22.54 -4.39 -5.52
CA GLU A 26 -22.73 -5.21 -6.71
C GLU A 26 -21.51 -6.09 -6.97
N THR A 27 -21.70 -7.12 -7.79
CA THR A 27 -20.60 -7.96 -8.26
C THR A 27 -19.99 -7.36 -9.51
N CYS A 28 -18.66 -7.20 -9.54
CA CYS A 28 -17.89 -6.90 -10.74
C CYS A 28 -17.31 -8.19 -11.32
N SER A 29 -17.50 -8.42 -12.63
CA SER A 29 -16.90 -9.58 -13.30
C SER A 29 -15.38 -9.36 -13.45
N ASP A 30 -14.61 -10.45 -13.58
CA ASP A 30 -13.17 -10.33 -13.84
C ASP A 30 -12.89 -9.64 -15.19
N GLU A 31 -13.78 -9.79 -16.18
CA GLU A 31 -13.67 -9.13 -17.49
C GLU A 31 -13.87 -7.61 -17.37
N ASP A 32 -14.90 -7.18 -16.64
CA ASP A 32 -15.15 -5.76 -16.38
C ASP A 32 -14.00 -5.15 -15.58
N LEU A 33 -13.52 -5.86 -14.56
CA LEU A 33 -12.39 -5.41 -13.75
C LEU A 33 -11.10 -5.30 -14.57
N ASP A 34 -10.86 -6.25 -15.47
CA ASP A 34 -9.75 -6.19 -16.43
C ASP A 34 -9.88 -4.97 -17.36
N ALA A 35 -11.10 -4.63 -17.81
CA ALA A 35 -11.37 -3.44 -18.61
C ALA A 35 -11.11 -2.15 -17.83
N TYR A 36 -11.59 -2.05 -16.57
CA TYR A 36 -11.32 -0.89 -15.72
C TYR A 36 -9.84 -0.69 -15.43
N ILE A 37 -9.10 -1.77 -15.15
CA ILE A 37 -7.66 -1.69 -14.87
C ILE A 37 -6.91 -1.17 -16.09
N LYS A 38 -7.25 -1.64 -17.31
CA LYS A 38 -6.68 -1.10 -18.56
C LYS A 38 -7.11 0.35 -18.79
N GLY A 39 -8.35 0.69 -18.44
CA GLY A 39 -8.85 2.06 -18.49
C GLY A 39 -7.99 3.02 -17.68
N VAL A 40 -7.52 2.63 -16.49
CA VAL A 40 -6.64 3.48 -15.67
C VAL A 40 -5.38 3.89 -16.43
N ASP A 41 -4.77 2.99 -17.20
CA ASP A 41 -3.59 3.30 -18.02
C ASP A 41 -3.89 4.43 -19.01
N THR A 42 -5.00 4.29 -19.73
CA THR A 42 -5.48 5.31 -20.67
C THR A 42 -5.82 6.63 -19.97
N ALA A 43 -6.44 6.58 -18.79
CA ALA A 43 -6.79 7.77 -18.02
C ALA A 43 -5.56 8.54 -17.51
N ILE A 44 -4.50 7.84 -17.12
CA ILE A 44 -3.24 8.46 -16.67
C ILE A 44 -2.55 9.19 -17.84
N GLU A 45 -2.67 8.66 -19.06
CA GLU A 45 -2.02 9.23 -20.25
C GLU A 45 -2.82 10.35 -20.93
N ASP A 46 -4.13 10.43 -20.67
CA ASP A 46 -5.00 11.42 -21.28
C ASP A 46 -4.96 12.75 -20.51
N PRO A 47 -4.40 13.84 -21.09
CA PRO A 47 -4.29 15.12 -20.41
C PRO A 47 -5.66 15.80 -20.16
N SER A 48 -6.75 15.30 -20.73
CA SER A 48 -8.12 15.77 -20.47
C SER A 48 -8.75 15.11 -19.23
N ILE A 49 -8.06 14.15 -18.62
CA ILE A 49 -8.48 13.46 -17.42
C ILE A 49 -7.65 13.96 -16.25
N THR A 50 -8.34 14.37 -15.18
CA THR A 50 -7.71 14.88 -13.97
C THR A 50 -7.24 13.74 -13.07
N ASP A 51 -6.22 14.00 -12.25
CA ASP A 51 -5.78 13.07 -11.20
C ASP A 51 -6.94 12.66 -10.25
N PHE A 52 -7.92 13.55 -10.04
CA PHE A 52 -9.13 13.26 -9.26
C PHE A 52 -10.03 12.22 -9.95
N GLU A 53 -10.21 12.32 -11.27
CA GLU A 53 -10.93 11.32 -12.07
C GLU A 53 -10.22 9.97 -12.03
N VAL A 54 -8.88 9.95 -12.16
CA VAL A 54 -8.07 8.73 -12.02
C VAL A 54 -8.24 8.11 -10.63
N ALA A 55 -8.14 8.91 -9.56
CA ALA A 55 -8.33 8.44 -8.19
C ALA A 55 -9.74 7.86 -7.98
N GLY A 56 -10.75 8.44 -8.63
CA GLY A 56 -12.12 7.91 -8.65
C GLY A 56 -12.21 6.52 -9.28
N LEU A 57 -11.61 6.30 -10.45
CA LEU A 57 -11.58 4.97 -11.09
C LEU A 57 -10.88 3.94 -10.21
N LEU A 58 -9.71 4.29 -9.67
CA LEU A 58 -8.97 3.45 -8.74
C LEU A 58 -9.78 3.11 -7.50
N ARG A 59 -10.57 4.05 -7.00
CA ARG A 59 -11.43 3.81 -5.83
C ARG A 59 -12.46 2.73 -6.12
N GLY A 60 -13.12 2.81 -7.27
CA GLY A 60 -14.07 1.78 -7.68
C GLY A 60 -13.39 0.42 -7.89
N ILE A 61 -12.21 0.38 -8.51
CA ILE A 61 -11.41 -0.85 -8.66
C ILE A 61 -11.08 -1.44 -7.29
N TRP A 62 -10.64 -0.61 -6.35
CA TRP A 62 -10.29 -1.04 -4.98
C TRP A 62 -11.44 -1.73 -4.26
N GLU A 63 -12.69 -1.32 -4.51
CA GLU A 63 -13.86 -1.96 -3.91
C GLU A 63 -14.01 -3.42 -4.34
N HIS A 64 -13.62 -3.75 -5.58
CA HIS A 64 -13.86 -5.05 -6.21
C HIS A 64 -12.64 -5.97 -6.29
N VAL A 65 -11.41 -5.44 -6.29
CA VAL A 65 -10.21 -6.28 -6.32
C VAL A 65 -10.06 -7.14 -5.07
N SER A 66 -9.42 -8.30 -5.21
CA SER A 66 -9.08 -9.21 -4.13
C SER A 66 -7.76 -9.90 -4.41
N THR A 67 -7.35 -10.84 -3.54
CA THR A 67 -6.15 -11.65 -3.76
C THR A 67 -6.18 -12.47 -5.06
N LYS A 68 -7.35 -12.70 -5.66
CA LYS A 68 -7.48 -13.34 -6.99
C LYS A 68 -6.81 -12.53 -8.10
N GLN A 69 -6.76 -11.21 -7.95
CA GLN A 69 -6.20 -10.28 -8.93
C GLN A 69 -4.70 -10.00 -8.72
N LYS A 70 -3.97 -10.88 -8.03
CA LYS A 70 -2.51 -10.76 -7.84
C LYS A 70 -1.72 -10.60 -9.16
N LYS A 71 -2.28 -11.05 -10.30
CA LYS A 71 -1.69 -10.88 -11.64
C LYS A 71 -1.44 -9.40 -12.00
N TYR A 72 -2.15 -8.47 -11.37
CA TYR A 72 -2.01 -7.03 -11.60
C TYR A 72 -1.09 -6.32 -10.61
N PHE A 73 -0.41 -7.04 -9.73
CA PHE A 73 0.42 -6.41 -8.70
C PHE A 73 1.44 -5.42 -9.30
N ASP A 74 2.21 -5.86 -10.29
CA ASP A 74 3.22 -5.00 -10.93
C ASP A 74 2.61 -3.84 -11.72
N VAL A 75 1.41 -4.01 -12.28
CA VAL A 75 0.66 -2.93 -12.95
C VAL A 75 0.29 -1.83 -11.95
N PHE A 76 -0.18 -2.21 -10.75
CA PHE A 76 -0.45 -1.23 -9.71
C PHE A 76 0.82 -0.61 -9.11
N VAL A 77 1.95 -1.33 -9.10
CA VAL A 77 3.24 -0.72 -8.74
C VAL A 77 3.61 0.37 -9.75
N ASP A 78 3.44 0.13 -11.05
CA ASP A 78 3.64 1.14 -12.08
C ASP A 78 2.72 2.36 -11.90
N TYR A 79 1.42 2.13 -11.69
CA TYR A 79 0.46 3.22 -11.43
C TYR A 79 0.83 4.06 -10.21
N TYR A 80 1.37 3.45 -9.15
CA TYR A 80 1.80 4.18 -7.96
C TYR A 80 2.84 5.26 -8.29
N TYR A 81 3.78 4.94 -9.18
CA TYR A 81 4.85 5.86 -9.57
C TYR A 81 4.43 6.88 -10.63
N ARG A 82 3.43 6.56 -11.46
CA ARG A 82 2.93 7.48 -12.50
C ARG A 82 1.95 8.53 -11.96
N ILE A 83 1.17 8.18 -10.95
CA ILE A 83 0.20 9.10 -10.35
C ILE A 83 0.94 10.08 -9.45
N THR A 84 0.65 11.38 -9.58
CA THR A 84 1.28 12.42 -8.76
C THR A 84 0.47 12.81 -7.54
N GLU A 85 -0.85 12.70 -7.62
CA GLU A 85 -1.75 13.09 -6.53
C GLU A 85 -1.77 12.06 -5.39
N LYS A 86 -1.82 12.59 -4.16
CA LYS A 86 -1.67 11.82 -2.92
C LYS A 86 -2.79 10.82 -2.70
N GLN A 87 -4.05 11.21 -2.91
CA GLN A 87 -5.21 10.35 -2.74
C GLN A 87 -5.24 9.20 -3.75
N GLY A 88 -4.83 9.45 -5.00
CA GLY A 88 -4.62 8.44 -6.03
C GLY A 88 -3.56 7.43 -5.61
N ARG A 89 -2.36 7.89 -5.21
CA ARG A 89 -1.30 7.01 -4.69
C ARG A 89 -1.75 6.18 -3.49
N GLN A 90 -2.44 6.77 -2.53
CA GLN A 90 -2.97 6.05 -1.37
C GLN A 90 -3.96 4.95 -1.80
N THR A 91 -4.80 5.24 -2.79
CA THR A 91 -5.76 4.25 -3.31
C THR A 91 -5.05 3.10 -4.02
N VAL A 92 -4.03 3.39 -4.84
CA VAL A 92 -3.16 2.35 -5.44
C VAL A 92 -2.48 1.52 -4.36
N TYR A 93 -1.93 2.15 -3.33
CA TYR A 93 -1.34 1.44 -2.20
C TYR A 93 -2.34 0.51 -1.51
N ASN A 94 -3.57 0.98 -1.26
CA ASN A 94 -4.64 0.16 -0.69
C ASN A 94 -5.01 -1.04 -1.59
N ILE A 95 -4.92 -0.89 -2.91
CA ILE A 95 -5.08 -2.00 -3.85
C ILE A 95 -3.92 -2.99 -3.72
N LEU A 96 -2.67 -2.51 -3.75
CA LEU A 96 -1.48 -3.35 -3.62
C LEU A 96 -1.53 -4.20 -2.35
N THR A 97 -1.91 -3.62 -1.21
CA THR A 97 -2.03 -4.37 0.05
C THR A 97 -3.12 -5.44 0.03
N LYS A 98 -4.22 -5.19 -0.69
CA LYS A 98 -5.33 -6.14 -0.85
C LYS A 98 -4.96 -7.31 -1.74
N ILE A 99 -4.17 -7.09 -2.80
CA ILE A 99 -3.86 -8.12 -3.81
C ILE A 99 -2.49 -8.81 -3.61
N GLY A 100 -1.51 -8.12 -3.02
CA GLY A 100 -0.09 -8.53 -3.01
C GLY A 100 0.27 -9.70 -2.08
N GLY A 101 -0.56 -10.01 -1.09
CA GLY A 101 -0.30 -11.11 -0.16
C GLY A 101 0.91 -10.87 0.77
N SER A 102 1.69 -11.91 1.06
CA SER A 102 2.83 -11.88 2.00
C SER A 102 4.09 -12.54 1.45
N SER A 103 4.23 -12.64 0.13
CA SER A 103 5.43 -13.21 -0.48
C SER A 103 6.64 -12.29 -0.25
N LYS A 104 7.86 -12.85 -0.24
CA LYS A 104 9.08 -12.04 -0.12
C LYS A 104 9.14 -10.97 -1.21
N ALA A 105 8.93 -11.36 -2.48
CA ALA A 105 8.95 -10.42 -3.61
C ALA A 105 7.94 -9.26 -3.44
N THR A 106 6.74 -9.55 -2.93
CA THR A 106 5.75 -8.51 -2.62
C THR A 106 6.26 -7.56 -1.53
N MET A 107 6.82 -8.11 -0.45
CA MET A 107 7.34 -7.32 0.67
C MET A 107 8.56 -6.48 0.27
N ASP A 108 9.40 -7.00 -0.63
CA ASP A 108 10.53 -6.28 -1.21
C ASP A 108 10.05 -5.07 -2.04
N LYS A 109 8.96 -5.23 -2.82
CA LYS A 109 8.33 -4.11 -3.55
C LYS A 109 7.70 -3.06 -2.64
N PHE A 110 7.04 -3.48 -1.57
CA PHE A 110 6.56 -2.53 -0.56
C PHE A 110 7.70 -1.78 0.12
N LEU A 111 8.84 -2.46 0.36
CA LEU A 111 10.01 -1.82 0.91
C LEU A 111 10.66 -0.84 -0.08
N GLU A 112 10.66 -1.15 -1.37
CA GLU A 112 11.09 -0.24 -2.43
C GLU A 112 10.24 1.04 -2.42
N ILE A 113 8.90 0.90 -2.41
CA ILE A 113 7.96 2.02 -2.28
C ILE A 113 8.27 2.85 -1.03
N TYR A 114 8.47 2.19 0.13
CA TYR A 114 8.81 2.85 1.39
C TYR A 114 10.07 3.72 1.28
N ARG A 115 11.11 3.18 0.64
CA ARG A 115 12.39 3.88 0.47
C ARG A 115 12.28 5.06 -0.50
N THR A 116 11.49 4.93 -1.56
CA THR A 116 11.34 5.97 -2.58
C THR A 116 10.44 7.12 -2.16
N ASP A 117 9.41 6.85 -1.34
CA ASP A 117 8.42 7.85 -0.97
C ASP A 117 8.05 7.80 0.53
N PRO A 118 9.02 8.00 1.44
CA PRO A 118 8.83 7.81 2.87
C PRO A 118 7.82 8.76 3.51
N THR A 119 7.49 9.89 2.86
CA THR A 119 6.54 10.90 3.35
C THR A 119 5.08 10.49 3.12
N HIS A 120 4.85 9.57 2.17
CA HIS A 120 3.53 9.00 1.86
C HIS A 120 3.32 7.61 2.47
N VAL A 121 4.31 7.13 3.23
CA VAL A 121 4.21 5.89 3.99
C VAL A 121 3.37 6.15 5.23
N ASP A 122 2.09 5.87 5.13
CA ASP A 122 1.22 5.82 6.29
C ASP A 122 1.62 4.66 7.22
N ASP A 123 1.15 4.74 8.46
CA ASP A 123 1.22 3.73 9.50
C ASP A 123 0.92 2.33 8.96
N GLU A 124 0.03 2.22 7.98
CA GLU A 124 -0.39 0.97 7.36
C GLU A 124 0.75 0.19 6.68
N LEU A 125 1.70 0.85 6.02
CA LEU A 125 2.81 0.16 5.36
C LEU A 125 3.86 -0.33 6.35
N VAL A 126 4.17 0.50 7.34
CA VAL A 126 5.01 0.07 8.48
C VAL A 126 4.36 -1.11 9.20
N ASN A 127 3.04 -1.05 9.42
CA ASN A 127 2.29 -2.14 10.02
C ASN A 127 2.34 -3.40 9.16
N LEU A 128 2.22 -3.26 7.84
CA LEU A 128 2.28 -4.39 6.91
C LEU A 128 3.66 -5.05 6.93
N LEU A 129 4.73 -4.28 6.79
CA LEU A 129 6.11 -4.76 6.80
C LEU A 129 6.45 -5.39 8.16
N ALA A 130 6.04 -4.79 9.28
CA ALA A 130 6.22 -5.38 10.61
C ALA A 130 5.44 -6.70 10.78
N LYS A 131 4.19 -6.75 10.30
CA LYS A 131 3.30 -7.92 10.45
C LYS A 131 3.65 -9.08 9.52
N LYS A 132 4.13 -8.80 8.31
CA LYS A 132 4.27 -9.79 7.23
C LYS A 132 5.67 -9.90 6.62
N GLY A 133 6.52 -8.88 6.78
CA GLY A 133 7.90 -8.88 6.28
C GLY A 133 8.82 -9.87 7.01
N GLY A 134 9.96 -10.15 6.40
CA GLY A 134 11.07 -10.87 7.01
C GLY A 134 12.05 -9.93 7.72
N GLN A 135 13.20 -10.46 8.13
CA GLN A 135 14.24 -9.71 8.84
C GLN A 135 14.65 -8.44 8.09
N GLU A 136 14.93 -8.54 6.79
CA GLU A 136 15.37 -7.40 5.97
C GLU A 136 14.37 -6.23 5.96
N GLN A 137 13.07 -6.54 5.86
CA GLN A 137 12.02 -5.51 5.93
C GLN A 137 11.94 -4.88 7.31
N TRP A 138 12.06 -5.69 8.36
CA TRP A 138 12.08 -5.19 9.73
C TRP A 138 13.27 -4.25 9.95
N ASP A 139 14.47 -4.67 9.54
CA ASP A 139 15.70 -3.89 9.69
C ASP A 139 15.58 -2.53 9.00
N ALA A 140 15.05 -2.52 7.78
CA ALA A 140 14.91 -1.29 7.02
C ALA A 140 13.92 -0.30 7.66
N ILE A 141 12.76 -0.76 8.15
CA ILE A 141 11.82 0.13 8.86
C ILE A 141 12.35 0.54 10.24
N ALA A 142 13.10 -0.32 10.92
CA ALA A 142 13.72 -0.02 12.20
C ALA A 142 14.82 1.04 12.06
N GLN A 143 15.66 0.94 11.02
CA GLN A 143 16.72 1.89 10.73
C GLN A 143 16.17 3.27 10.30
N ALA A 144 15.03 3.29 9.60
CA ALA A 144 14.38 4.53 9.19
C ALA A 144 13.54 5.19 10.29
N ALA A 145 13.30 4.51 11.41
CA ALA A 145 12.54 5.06 12.54
C ALA A 145 13.34 6.13 13.29
N SER A 146 13.15 7.39 12.91
CA SER A 146 13.87 8.56 13.45
C SER A 146 13.07 9.39 14.43
N THR A 147 11.74 9.20 14.53
CA THR A 147 10.87 9.98 15.41
C THR A 147 10.48 9.21 16.67
N PRO A 148 10.25 9.86 17.82
CA PRO A 148 9.78 9.20 19.04
C PRO A 148 8.51 8.37 18.83
N ASN A 149 7.58 8.85 17.99
CA ASN A 149 6.35 8.15 17.65
C ASN A 149 6.61 6.87 16.85
N SER A 150 7.48 6.94 15.83
CA SER A 150 7.85 5.76 15.03
C SER A 150 8.55 4.69 15.88
N ILE A 151 9.46 5.09 16.78
CA ILE A 151 10.15 4.21 17.72
C ILE A 151 9.16 3.56 18.69
N LYS A 152 8.29 4.36 19.33
CA LYS A 152 7.25 3.85 20.25
C LYS A 152 6.35 2.83 19.57
N ARG A 153 6.00 3.07 18.31
CA ARG A 153 5.17 2.16 17.52
C ARG A 153 5.88 0.84 17.24
N LEU A 154 7.13 0.87 16.74
CA LEU A 154 7.91 -0.34 16.51
C LEU A 154 8.10 -1.16 17.79
N LYS A 155 8.33 -0.49 18.94
CA LYS A 155 8.36 -1.14 20.26
C LYS A 155 7.03 -1.82 20.58
N SER A 156 5.90 -1.16 20.32
CA SER A 156 4.59 -1.79 20.52
C SER A 156 4.40 -3.02 19.62
N PHE A 157 4.88 -2.99 18.38
CA PHE A 157 4.83 -4.15 17.48
C PHE A 157 5.71 -5.30 17.94
N SER A 158 6.96 -5.02 18.33
CA SER A 158 7.88 -6.06 18.78
C SER A 158 7.31 -6.81 19.99
N THR A 159 6.71 -6.09 20.95
CA THR A 159 6.05 -6.72 22.11
C THR A 159 4.77 -7.45 21.72
N LYS A 160 3.83 -6.80 21.01
CA LYS A 160 2.52 -7.40 20.70
C LYS A 160 2.61 -8.59 19.74
N MET A 161 3.66 -8.65 18.93
CA MET A 161 3.81 -9.67 17.89
C MET A 161 5.00 -10.60 18.14
N ALA A 162 5.56 -10.62 19.36
CA ALA A 162 6.77 -11.37 19.70
C ALA A 162 6.73 -12.82 19.18
N SER A 163 5.69 -13.60 19.51
CA SER A 163 5.55 -14.99 19.06
C SER A 163 5.36 -15.13 17.54
N SER A 164 4.87 -14.10 16.85
CA SER A 164 4.77 -14.09 15.38
C SER A 164 6.10 -13.75 14.72
N LEU A 165 6.87 -12.85 15.32
CA LEU A 165 8.20 -12.46 14.87
C LEU A 165 9.18 -13.63 15.06
N GLU A 166 9.16 -14.27 16.23
CA GLU A 166 9.96 -15.45 16.54
C GLU A 166 9.68 -16.60 15.56
N ARG A 167 8.41 -16.95 15.32
CA ARG A 167 8.03 -17.98 14.34
C ARG A 167 8.50 -17.67 12.90
N ARG A 168 8.70 -16.40 12.57
CA ARG A 168 9.21 -15.95 11.26
C ARG A 168 10.73 -15.81 11.23
N GLY A 169 11.42 -16.04 12.35
CA GLY A 169 12.86 -15.81 12.48
C GLY A 169 13.25 -14.33 12.41
N VAL A 170 12.36 -13.42 12.80
CA VAL A 170 12.63 -11.97 12.84
C VAL A 170 13.05 -11.57 14.25
N ASN A 171 14.29 -11.09 14.39
CA ASN A 171 14.81 -10.42 15.58
C ASN A 171 14.38 -8.95 15.58
N PRO A 172 13.47 -8.53 16.46
CA PRO A 172 12.85 -7.22 16.38
C PRO A 172 13.66 -6.11 17.07
N TRP A 173 14.91 -5.93 16.64
CA TRP A 173 15.78 -4.87 17.15
C TRP A 173 15.30 -3.47 16.71
N ILE A 174 15.66 -2.43 17.48
CA ILE A 174 15.31 -1.03 17.22
C ILE A 174 16.50 -0.15 17.68
N PRO A 175 17.00 0.81 16.88
CA PRO A 175 18.25 1.55 17.16
C PRO A 175 18.36 2.18 18.55
N THR A 176 17.26 2.66 19.13
CA THR A 176 17.26 3.31 20.47
C THR A 176 17.37 2.36 21.67
N LEU A 177 17.47 1.04 21.48
CA LEU A 177 17.61 0.09 22.59
C LEU A 177 19.06 -0.24 22.96
N GLU A 178 19.99 -0.09 22.01
CA GLU A 178 21.40 -0.49 22.20
C GLU A 178 22.24 0.52 22.98
N LYS A 179 21.80 1.78 23.11
CA LYS A 179 22.55 2.81 23.86
C LYS A 179 22.34 2.80 25.38
N THR A 180 21.54 1.87 25.91
CA THR A 180 21.14 1.87 27.33
C THR A 180 21.77 0.77 28.16
N THR A 181 22.71 0.00 27.60
CA THR A 181 23.29 -1.18 28.27
C THR A 181 24.81 -1.09 28.54
N ASP A 182 25.46 0.02 28.22
CA ASP A 182 26.93 0.17 28.37
C ASP A 182 27.39 1.23 29.41
N ASP A 183 26.49 1.76 30.25
CA ASP A 183 26.86 2.78 31.26
C ASP A 183 26.75 2.28 32.71
N THR A 184 27.13 1.03 32.93
CA THR A 184 27.51 0.50 34.26
C THR A 184 28.88 -0.14 34.18
N THR A 185 29.91 0.68 33.98
CA THR A 185 31.26 0.36 34.45
C THR A 185 31.56 1.25 35.64
N ASP A 186 31.52 0.60 36.80
CA ASP A 186 32.28 0.84 38.03
C ASP A 186 33.26 2.03 37.97
N THR A 187 32.99 3.01 38.82
CA THR A 187 34.07 3.78 39.47
C THR A 187 34.06 3.41 40.95
N ASP A 188 35.07 2.64 41.33
CA ASP A 188 35.60 2.50 42.69
C ASP A 188 35.92 3.87 43.34
#